data_AF-A0A2P9HA44-F1
#
_entry.id   AF-A0A2P9HA44-F1
#
_cell.length_a   1.000
_cell.length_b   1.000
_cell.length_c   1.000
_cell.angle_alpha   90.00
_cell.angle_beta   90.00
_cell.angle_gamma   90.00
#
_symmetry.space_group_name_H-M   'P 1'
#
loop_
_entity.id
_entity.type
_entity.pdbx_description
1 polymer ?
#
loop_
_entity_poly.entity_id
_entity_poly.type
_entity_poly.pdbx_seq_one_letter_code
_entity_poly.pdbx_strand_id
1 'polypeptide(L)'
;MKHICELHNILGQYFNWNKSRLTVLTNLLLGLFIVKTVNLSELATVLYSKAKIDSNFKRIQRFFNWLTFLNDYQEVITDLVIIILDLKNKKNDLALDRTDWKFGKKHINILTLGVNFKGISIPLAWISLGRAGNSKTLDRLSVLKRVMDKIHINSFTADREFIGSEWFDF
;
A
#
# COMPACT_ATOMS: atom_id res chain seq x y z
N MET A 1 -16.27 12.45 -17.55
CA MET A 1 -15.02 13.26 -17.61
C MET A 1 -14.76 14.07 -16.34
N LYS A 2 -15.73 14.86 -15.83
CA LYS A 2 -15.53 15.74 -14.66
C LYS A 2 -14.93 15.03 -13.43
N HIS A 3 -15.49 13.90 -13.02
CA HIS A 3 -14.99 13.12 -11.85
C HIS A 3 -13.59 12.53 -12.04
N ILE A 4 -13.21 12.18 -13.28
CA ILE A 4 -11.86 11.67 -13.58
C ILE A 4 -10.85 12.81 -13.45
N CYS A 5 -11.19 13.99 -13.97
CA CYS A 5 -10.35 15.19 -13.83
C CYS A 5 -10.22 15.62 -12.37
N GLU A 6 -11.29 15.51 -11.59
CA GLU A 6 -11.30 15.82 -10.16
C GLU A 6 -10.37 14.89 -9.37
N LEU A 7 -10.55 13.56 -9.50
CA LEU A 7 -9.68 12.59 -8.84
C LEU A 7 -8.21 12.77 -9.26
N HIS A 8 -7.96 12.99 -10.55
CA HIS A 8 -6.61 13.27 -11.04
C HIS A 8 -6.00 14.50 -10.36
N ASN A 9 -6.76 15.59 -10.22
CA ASN A 9 -6.28 16.82 -9.59
C ASN A 9 -6.03 16.64 -8.09
N ILE A 10 -6.91 15.91 -7.39
CA ILE A 10 -6.73 15.56 -5.97
C ILE A 10 -5.45 14.74 -5.80
N LEU A 11 -5.26 13.68 -6.59
CA LEU A 11 -4.05 12.85 -6.53
C LEU A 11 -2.80 13.67 -6.88
N GLY A 12 -2.88 14.60 -7.82
CA GLY A 12 -1.78 15.48 -8.18
C GLY A 12 -1.31 16.42 -7.06
N GLN A 13 -2.12 16.63 -6.01
CA GLN A 13 -1.70 17.39 -4.82
C GLN A 13 -0.80 16.55 -3.90
N TYR A 14 -0.94 15.22 -3.92
CA TYR A 14 -0.19 14.31 -3.06
C TYR A 14 1.02 13.68 -3.74
N PHE A 15 0.98 13.54 -5.06
CA PHE A 15 2.01 12.85 -5.83
C PHE A 15 2.74 13.82 -6.76
N ASN A 16 4.05 13.97 -6.57
CA ASN A 16 4.92 14.70 -7.51
C ASN A 16 5.27 13.84 -8.74
N TRP A 17 4.27 13.18 -9.33
CA TRP A 17 4.44 12.30 -10.47
C TRP A 17 4.07 13.00 -11.76
N ASN A 18 4.65 12.57 -12.88
CA ASN A 18 4.27 13.14 -14.17
C ASN A 18 2.80 12.84 -14.51
N LYS A 19 2.21 13.69 -15.37
CA LYS A 19 0.80 13.61 -15.78
C LYS A 19 0.39 12.22 -16.28
N SER A 20 1.26 11.53 -17.02
CA SER A 20 0.94 10.21 -17.56
C SER A 20 0.80 9.15 -16.46
N ARG A 21 1.63 9.20 -15.41
CA ARG A 21 1.57 8.32 -14.24
C ARG A 21 0.30 8.55 -13.44
N LEU A 22 -0.02 9.82 -13.16
CA LEU A 22 -1.24 10.21 -12.45
C LEU A 22 -2.49 9.80 -13.21
N THR A 23 -2.48 9.95 -14.54
CA THR A 23 -3.59 9.48 -15.40
C THR A 23 -3.79 7.97 -15.28
N VAL A 24 -2.71 7.18 -15.28
CA VAL A 24 -2.82 5.72 -15.12
C VAL A 24 -3.31 5.36 -13.72
N LEU A 25 -2.77 5.98 -12.65
CA LEU A 25 -3.24 5.75 -11.28
C LEU A 25 -4.73 6.06 -11.13
N THR A 26 -5.17 7.23 -11.64
CA THR A 26 -6.58 7.66 -11.61
C THR A 26 -7.48 6.62 -12.29
N ASN A 27 -7.11 6.20 -13.50
CA ASN A 27 -7.88 5.20 -14.24
C ASN A 27 -7.86 3.83 -13.56
N LEU A 28 -6.75 3.43 -12.93
CA LEU A 28 -6.63 2.18 -12.18
C LEU A 28 -7.54 2.17 -10.95
N LEU A 29 -7.56 3.25 -10.16
CA LEU A 29 -8.43 3.37 -8.99
C LEU A 29 -9.91 3.26 -9.37
N LEU A 30 -10.33 3.98 -10.42
CA LEU A 30 -11.69 3.88 -10.94
C LEU A 30 -11.98 2.47 -11.48
N GLY A 31 -11.02 1.89 -12.22
CA GLY A 31 -11.12 0.52 -12.72
C GLY A 31 -11.35 -0.48 -11.60
N LEU A 32 -10.60 -0.40 -10.50
CA LEU A 32 -10.74 -1.27 -9.33
C LEU A 32 -12.16 -1.22 -8.74
N PHE A 33 -12.79 -0.05 -8.68
CA PHE A 33 -14.18 0.07 -8.21
C PHE A 33 -15.19 -0.52 -9.20
N ILE A 34 -14.90 -0.46 -10.50
CA ILE A 34 -15.79 -0.97 -11.55
C ILE A 34 -15.72 -2.50 -11.61
N VAL A 35 -14.51 -3.08 -11.73
CA VAL A 35 -14.34 -4.53 -11.94
C VAL A 35 -14.19 -5.31 -10.64
N LYS A 36 -13.88 -4.65 -9.52
CA LYS A 36 -13.72 -5.26 -8.19
C LYS A 36 -12.70 -6.40 -8.14
N THR A 37 -11.68 -6.30 -8.98
CA THR A 37 -10.57 -7.27 -9.06
C THR A 37 -9.25 -6.55 -9.34
N VAL A 38 -8.15 -7.17 -8.94
CA VAL A 38 -6.78 -6.73 -9.24
C VAL A 38 -6.23 -7.36 -10.53
N ASN A 39 -7.04 -8.15 -11.25
CA ASN A 39 -6.64 -8.75 -12.52
C ASN A 39 -6.36 -7.66 -13.58
N LEU A 40 -5.12 -7.59 -14.07
CA LEU A 40 -4.70 -6.55 -15.01
C LEU A 40 -5.42 -6.62 -16.35
N SER A 41 -5.80 -7.83 -16.79
CA SER A 41 -6.55 -8.02 -18.05
C SER A 41 -7.96 -7.46 -17.93
N GLU A 42 -8.62 -7.70 -16.80
CA GLU A 42 -9.95 -7.13 -16.52
C GLU A 42 -9.89 -5.61 -16.36
N LEU A 43 -8.90 -5.10 -15.60
CA LEU A 43 -8.67 -3.66 -15.45
C LEU A 43 -8.41 -2.96 -16.79
N ALA A 44 -7.72 -3.62 -17.73
CA ALA A 44 -7.43 -3.06 -19.05
C ALA A 44 -8.69 -2.79 -19.89
N THR A 45 -9.78 -3.51 -19.63
CA THR A 45 -11.06 -3.36 -20.34
C THR A 45 -11.83 -2.10 -19.95
N VAL A 46 -11.59 -1.58 -18.74
CA VAL A 46 -12.35 -0.46 -18.16
C VAL A 46 -11.55 0.84 -18.05
N LEU A 47 -10.28 0.86 -18.46
CA LEU A 47 -9.49 2.09 -18.44
C LEU A 47 -10.09 3.14 -19.39
N TYR A 48 -10.35 4.33 -18.84
CA TYR A 48 -10.83 5.46 -19.63
C TYR A 48 -9.75 5.95 -20.61
N SER A 49 -9.84 5.50 -21.87
CA SER A 49 -8.78 5.59 -22.87
C SER A 49 -9.35 5.31 -24.26
N LYS A 50 -8.88 6.02 -25.30
CA LYS A 50 -9.19 5.70 -26.71
C LYS A 50 -8.30 4.58 -27.29
N ALA A 51 -7.38 4.04 -26.49
CA ALA A 51 -6.44 3.01 -26.95
C ALA A 51 -7.07 1.62 -26.95
N LYS A 52 -6.48 0.70 -27.74
CA LYS A 52 -6.83 -0.74 -27.73
C LYS A 52 -6.63 -1.33 -26.33
N ILE A 53 -7.40 -2.37 -25.98
CA ILE A 53 -7.30 -3.08 -24.70
C ILE A 53 -5.87 -3.59 -24.46
N ASP A 54 -5.22 -4.17 -25.46
CA ASP A 54 -3.81 -4.63 -25.34
C ASP A 54 -2.84 -3.48 -25.03
N SER A 55 -3.09 -2.30 -25.60
CA SER A 55 -2.30 -1.11 -25.32
C SER A 55 -2.52 -0.61 -23.89
N ASN A 56 -3.75 -0.70 -23.37
CA ASN A 56 -4.07 -0.42 -21.97
C ASN A 56 -3.39 -1.42 -21.03
N PHE A 57 -3.45 -2.72 -21.34
CA PHE A 57 -2.77 -3.76 -20.57
C PHE A 57 -1.26 -3.49 -20.44
N LYS A 58 -0.58 -3.23 -21.56
CA LYS A 58 0.84 -2.84 -21.56
C LYS A 58 1.10 -1.55 -20.77
N ARG A 59 0.16 -0.60 -20.79
CA ARG A 59 0.27 0.65 -20.01
C ARG A 59 0.23 0.38 -18.51
N ILE A 60 -0.65 -0.51 -18.06
CA ILE A 60 -0.73 -0.94 -16.65
C ILE A 60 0.56 -1.65 -16.24
N GLN A 61 1.07 -2.57 -17.07
CA GLN A 61 2.34 -3.26 -16.80
C GLN A 61 3.51 -2.27 -16.66
N ARG A 62 3.64 -1.30 -17.56
CA ARG A 62 4.67 -0.25 -17.47
C ARG A 62 4.51 0.66 -16.26
N PHE A 63 3.28 0.85 -15.78
CA PHE A 63 3.03 1.60 -14.56
C PHE A 63 3.56 0.86 -13.33
N PHE A 64 3.18 -0.40 -13.14
CA PHE A 64 3.67 -1.19 -12.01
C PHE A 64 5.17 -1.47 -12.07
N ASN A 65 5.72 -1.74 -13.26
CA ASN A 65 7.17 -1.93 -13.43
C ASN A 65 7.97 -0.71 -12.99
N TRP A 66 7.48 0.49 -13.27
CA TRP A 66 8.11 1.70 -12.76
C TRP A 66 7.90 1.89 -11.27
N LEU A 67 6.71 1.58 -10.75
CA LEU A 67 6.45 1.69 -9.32
C LEU A 67 7.43 0.80 -8.52
N THR A 68 7.81 -0.36 -9.05
CA THR A 68 8.83 -1.23 -8.45
C THR A 68 10.26 -0.67 -8.53
N PHE A 69 10.54 0.24 -9.46
CA PHE A 69 11.84 0.95 -9.53
C PHE A 69 11.86 2.22 -8.67
N LEU A 70 10.71 2.68 -8.20
CA LEU A 70 10.59 3.81 -7.29
C LEU A 70 10.95 3.33 -5.89
N ASN A 71 12.21 3.53 -5.47
CA ASN A 71 12.71 3.01 -4.18
C ASN A 71 11.87 3.46 -2.96
N ASP A 72 11.19 4.58 -3.07
CA ASP A 72 10.41 5.25 -2.03
C ASP A 72 8.89 5.06 -2.16
N TYR A 73 8.38 4.18 -3.04
CA TYR A 73 6.93 4.06 -3.25
C TYR A 73 6.16 3.74 -1.96
N GLN A 74 6.74 2.93 -1.05
CA GLN A 74 6.11 2.62 0.23
C GLN A 74 6.03 3.84 1.15
N GLU A 75 7.05 4.70 1.14
CA GLU A 75 7.04 5.95 1.91
C GLU A 75 5.97 6.90 1.39
N VAL A 76 5.88 7.06 0.05
CA VAL A 76 4.85 7.88 -0.59
C VAL A 76 3.44 7.40 -0.22
N ILE A 77 3.20 6.08 -0.24
CA ILE A 77 1.90 5.51 0.15
C ILE A 77 1.64 5.69 1.65
N THR A 78 2.65 5.51 2.50
CA THR A 78 2.54 5.73 3.95
C THR A 78 2.12 7.17 4.25
N ASP A 79 2.81 8.14 3.65
CA ASP A 79 2.53 9.57 3.84
C ASP A 79 1.15 9.94 3.32
N LEU A 80 0.72 9.38 2.19
CA LEU A 80 -0.63 9.56 1.67
C LEU A 80 -1.69 9.10 2.68
N VAL A 81 -1.55 7.91 3.25
CA VAL A 81 -2.51 7.38 4.24
C VAL A 81 -2.52 8.25 5.50
N ILE A 82 -1.35 8.67 5.98
CA ILE A 82 -1.21 9.57 7.13
C ILE A 82 -1.96 10.89 6.90
N ILE A 83 -1.84 11.48 5.70
CA ILE A 83 -2.49 12.74 5.37
C ILE A 83 -4.01 12.54 5.20
N ILE A 84 -4.45 11.53 4.45
CA ILE A 84 -5.89 11.31 4.17
C ILE A 84 -6.67 11.01 5.45
N LEU A 85 -6.08 10.24 6.37
CA LEU A 85 -6.74 9.86 7.62
C LEU A 85 -6.47 10.84 8.77
N ASP A 86 -5.64 11.86 8.52
CA ASP A 86 -5.23 12.87 9.51
C ASP A 86 -4.66 12.22 10.79
N LEU A 87 -3.69 11.31 10.59
CA LEU A 87 -3.12 10.50 11.68
C LEU A 87 -2.16 11.31 12.55
N LYS A 88 -1.54 12.37 12.02
CA LYS A 88 -0.61 13.24 12.78
C LYS A 88 -1.28 13.92 13.96
N ASN A 89 -2.55 14.31 13.80
CA ASN A 89 -3.28 15.10 14.79
C ASN A 89 -4.10 14.24 15.76
N LYS A 90 -3.89 12.92 15.76
CA LYS A 90 -4.66 11.94 16.55
C LYS A 90 -3.76 10.92 17.22
N LYS A 91 -4.30 10.32 18.26
CA LYS A 91 -3.77 9.11 18.90
C LYS A 91 -4.22 7.89 18.09
N ASN A 92 -3.28 7.08 17.61
CA ASN A 92 -3.55 6.02 16.65
C ASN A 92 -3.27 4.64 17.24
N ASP A 93 -4.22 3.72 17.08
CA ASP A 93 -4.05 2.32 17.45
C ASP A 93 -3.47 1.56 16.26
N LEU A 94 -2.36 0.88 16.47
CA LEU A 94 -1.67 0.10 15.44
C LEU A 94 -1.91 -1.39 15.62
N ALA A 95 -1.97 -2.11 14.50
CA ALA A 95 -2.02 -3.56 14.45
C ALA A 95 -0.91 -4.10 13.55
N LEU A 96 -0.20 -5.12 14.01
CA LEU A 96 0.78 -5.86 13.23
C LEU A 96 0.25 -7.26 12.95
N ASP A 97 0.23 -7.62 11.68
CA ASP A 97 -0.19 -8.94 11.24
C ASP A 97 0.67 -9.41 10.06
N ARG A 98 0.63 -10.71 9.78
CA ARG A 98 1.39 -11.35 8.72
C ARG A 98 0.50 -12.29 7.92
N THR A 99 0.73 -12.32 6.61
CA THR A 99 0.07 -13.27 5.72
C THR A 99 1.11 -14.12 4.97
N ASP A 100 0.88 -15.43 4.87
CA ASP A 100 1.79 -16.39 4.21
C ASP A 100 1.06 -17.16 3.13
N TRP A 101 1.41 -16.90 1.87
CA TRP A 101 0.90 -17.59 0.71
C TRP A 101 2.02 -18.32 -0.01
N LYS A 102 1.68 -19.40 -0.72
CA LYS A 102 2.60 -20.06 -1.64
C LYS A 102 2.18 -19.79 -3.08
N PHE A 103 3.09 -19.22 -3.87
CA PHE A 103 2.98 -19.20 -5.33
C PHE A 103 3.93 -20.24 -5.91
N GLY A 104 3.40 -21.43 -6.21
CA GLY A 104 4.21 -22.60 -6.50
C GLY A 104 5.13 -22.92 -5.31
N LYS A 105 6.45 -22.85 -5.51
CA LYS A 105 7.45 -23.07 -4.45
C LYS A 105 7.87 -21.78 -3.72
N LYS A 106 7.46 -20.60 -4.21
CA LYS A 106 7.86 -19.30 -3.65
C LYS A 106 6.91 -18.90 -2.53
N HIS A 107 7.47 -18.55 -1.37
CA HIS A 107 6.71 -17.94 -0.28
C HIS A 107 6.46 -16.46 -0.58
N ILE A 108 5.20 -16.05 -0.44
CA ILE A 108 4.75 -14.67 -0.40
C ILE A 108 4.30 -14.44 1.04
N ASN A 109 5.27 -14.09 1.87
CA ASN A 109 5.09 -13.87 3.28
C ASN A 109 5.25 -12.39 3.57
N ILE A 110 4.16 -11.69 3.87
CA ILE A 110 4.13 -10.23 4.00
C ILE A 110 3.80 -9.88 5.44
N LEU A 111 4.72 -9.19 6.10
CA LEU A 111 4.50 -8.57 7.41
C LEU A 111 3.97 -7.15 7.18
N THR A 112 2.81 -6.83 7.74
CA THR A 112 2.10 -5.57 7.52
C THR A 112 1.79 -4.90 8.85
N LEU A 113 2.18 -3.64 8.97
CA LEU A 113 1.74 -2.73 10.02
C LEU A 113 0.59 -1.89 9.48
N GLY A 114 -0.56 -1.96 10.15
CA GLY A 114 -1.74 -1.19 9.84
C GLY A 114 -2.13 -0.24 10.98
N VAL A 115 -2.88 0.81 10.64
CA VAL A 115 -3.60 1.64 11.59
C VAL A 115 -5.05 1.19 11.66
N ASN A 116 -5.55 1.01 12.88
CA ASN A 116 -6.95 0.70 13.11
C ASN A 116 -7.77 1.98 12.96
N PHE A 117 -8.64 2.01 11.98
CA PHE A 117 -9.48 3.14 11.65
C PHE A 117 -10.91 2.66 11.41
N LYS A 118 -11.85 3.08 12.28
CA LYS A 118 -13.29 2.74 12.15
C LYS A 118 -13.57 1.24 11.98
N GLY A 119 -12.88 0.39 12.75
CA GLY A 119 -13.09 -1.07 12.75
C GLY A 119 -12.42 -1.82 11.60
N ILE A 120 -11.63 -1.15 10.76
CA ILE A 120 -10.77 -1.79 9.76
C ILE A 120 -9.30 -1.45 10.02
N SER A 121 -8.39 -2.35 9.65
CA SER A 121 -6.96 -2.06 9.67
C SER A 121 -6.51 -1.61 8.29
N ILE A 122 -6.01 -0.38 8.18
CA ILE A 122 -5.51 0.21 6.92
C ILE A 122 -3.98 0.08 6.91
N PRO A 123 -3.38 -0.60 5.90
CA PRO A 123 -1.93 -0.74 5.82
C PRO A 123 -1.19 0.59 5.78
N LEU A 124 -0.17 0.72 6.63
CA LEU A 124 0.77 1.85 6.62
C LEU A 124 2.11 1.42 6.03
N ALA A 125 2.71 0.36 6.55
CA ALA A 125 4.02 -0.12 6.10
C ALA A 125 4.06 -1.64 6.04
N TRP A 126 4.87 -2.19 5.14
CA TRP A 126 5.00 -3.63 4.98
C TRP A 126 6.35 -4.04 4.39
N ILE A 127 6.73 -5.30 4.64
CA ILE A 127 7.87 -5.95 4.02
C ILE A 127 7.50 -7.36 3.57
N SER A 128 8.11 -7.81 2.48
CA SER A 128 8.07 -9.22 2.08
C SER A 128 9.25 -9.95 2.73
N LEU A 129 8.97 -10.93 3.58
CA LEU A 129 9.98 -11.70 4.32
C LEU A 129 10.76 -12.65 3.41
N GLY A 130 10.21 -12.99 2.23
CA GLY A 130 10.84 -13.85 1.22
C GLY A 130 11.04 -15.31 1.64
N ARG A 131 10.50 -15.71 2.79
CA ARG A 131 10.70 -17.03 3.41
C ARG A 131 9.46 -17.47 4.20
N ALA A 132 9.36 -18.76 4.47
CA ALA A 132 8.34 -19.32 5.35
C ALA A 132 8.57 -18.94 6.82
N GLY A 133 7.52 -19.04 7.63
CA GLY A 133 7.61 -18.91 9.08
C GLY A 133 7.56 -17.47 9.59
N ASN A 134 7.97 -17.27 10.85
CA ASN A 134 7.73 -16.02 11.56
C ASN A 134 8.74 -14.92 11.21
N SER A 135 8.31 -13.68 11.46
CA SER A 135 9.17 -12.50 11.42
C SER A 135 10.18 -12.53 12.58
N LYS A 136 11.34 -11.92 12.35
CA LYS A 136 12.35 -11.67 13.39
C LYS A 136 12.12 -10.30 14.03
N THR A 137 12.77 -10.03 15.16
CA THR A 137 12.77 -8.71 15.81
C THR A 137 13.13 -7.59 14.83
N LEU A 138 14.21 -7.77 14.04
CA LEU A 138 14.63 -6.78 13.05
C LEU A 138 13.58 -6.53 11.95
N ASP A 139 12.86 -7.57 11.53
CA ASP A 139 11.79 -7.42 10.53
C ASP A 139 10.67 -6.52 11.06
N ARG A 140 10.23 -6.77 12.31
CA ARG A 140 9.17 -5.99 12.98
C ARG A 140 9.59 -4.52 13.19
N LEU A 141 10.81 -4.32 13.70
CA LEU A 141 11.39 -2.99 13.89
C LEU A 141 11.50 -2.22 12.57
N SER A 142 11.86 -2.90 11.47
CA SER A 142 12.01 -2.25 10.17
C SER A 142 10.70 -1.67 9.63
N VAL A 143 9.56 -2.27 9.98
CA VAL A 143 8.23 -1.77 9.59
C VAL A 143 7.78 -0.66 10.54
N LEU A 144 7.95 -0.85 11.85
CA LEU A 144 7.59 0.15 12.87
C LEU A 144 8.34 1.48 12.70
N LYS A 145 9.66 1.42 12.47
CA LYS A 145 10.52 2.61 12.30
C LYS A 145 10.08 3.53 11.16
N ARG A 146 9.39 3.01 10.14
CA ARG A 146 8.89 3.81 9.02
C ARG A 146 7.72 4.72 9.39
N VAL A 147 7.04 4.39 10.49
CA VAL A 147 5.79 5.03 10.88
C VAL A 147 5.91 5.77 12.22
N MET A 148 6.72 5.27 13.16
CA MET A 148 6.75 5.76 14.54
C MET A 148 7.02 7.26 14.68
N ASP A 149 7.92 7.82 13.87
CA ASP A 149 8.27 9.24 13.94
C ASP A 149 7.28 10.14 13.17
N LYS A 150 6.31 9.53 12.47
CA LYS A 150 5.37 10.24 11.60
C LYS A 150 4.00 10.45 12.24
N ILE A 151 3.65 9.70 13.29
CA ILE A 151 2.32 9.73 13.93
C ILE A 151 2.41 9.53 15.44
N HIS A 152 1.37 9.94 16.19
CA HIS A 152 1.28 9.64 17.61
C HIS A 152 0.63 8.26 17.83
N ILE A 153 1.36 7.33 18.41
CA ILE A 153 0.88 5.97 18.70
C ILE A 153 0.17 5.98 20.07
N ASN A 154 -1.03 5.41 20.11
CA ASN A 154 -1.83 5.24 21.32
C ASN A 154 -1.68 3.84 21.91
N SER A 155 -1.85 2.84 21.05
CA SER A 155 -1.69 1.44 21.39
C SER A 155 -1.12 0.68 20.21
N PHE A 156 -0.56 -0.47 20.51
CA PHE A 156 -0.01 -1.38 19.52
C PHE A 156 -0.47 -2.79 19.86
N THR A 157 -1.02 -3.47 18.86
CA THR A 157 -1.60 -4.82 18.99
C THR A 157 -0.96 -5.76 17.99
N ALA A 158 -0.65 -6.97 18.43
CA ALA A 158 -0.07 -8.00 17.59
C ALA A 158 -0.38 -9.38 18.21
N ASP A 159 -0.47 -10.39 17.36
CA ASP A 159 -0.69 -11.76 17.81
C ASP A 159 0.46 -12.31 18.65
N ARG A 160 0.14 -13.34 19.45
CA ARG A 160 1.09 -14.01 20.36
C ARG A 160 2.32 -14.56 19.67
N GLU A 161 2.29 -14.77 18.35
CA GLU A 161 3.46 -15.25 17.60
C GLU A 161 4.60 -14.22 17.50
N PHE A 162 4.30 -12.94 17.73
CA PHE A 162 5.28 -11.85 17.68
C PHE A 162 5.95 -11.62 19.05
N ILE A 163 6.50 -12.68 19.65
CA ILE A 163 7.18 -12.61 20.97
C ILE A 163 8.55 -11.89 20.88
N GLY A 164 8.96 -11.25 21.96
CA GLY A 164 10.32 -10.72 22.16
C GLY A 164 10.28 -9.39 22.90
N SER A 165 10.93 -9.27 24.06
CA SER A 165 10.95 -8.02 24.83
C SER A 165 11.66 -6.89 24.09
N GLU A 166 12.74 -7.21 23.37
CA GLU A 166 13.63 -6.23 22.72
C GLU A 166 12.95 -5.23 21.78
N TRP A 167 11.83 -5.59 21.14
CA TRP A 167 11.11 -4.65 20.27
C TRP A 167 9.89 -4.01 20.94
N PHE A 168 9.47 -4.50 22.11
CA PHE A 168 8.54 -3.78 22.98
C PHE A 168 9.25 -2.70 23.79
N ASP A 169 10.54 -2.88 24.07
CA ASP A 169 11.41 -1.91 24.76
C ASP A 169 11.98 -0.82 23.83
N PHE A 170 11.76 -0.96 22.52
CA PHE A 170 12.21 -0.03 21.49
C PHE A 170 11.23 1.14 21.32
#